data_AF-A0A1L9BB77-F1
#
_entry.id   AF-A0A1L9BB77-F1
#
_cell.length_a   1.000
_cell.length_b   1.000
_cell.length_c   1.000
_cell.angle_alpha   90.00
_cell.angle_beta   90.00
_cell.angle_gamma   90.00
#
_symmetry.space_group_name_H-M   'P 1'
#
loop_
_entity.id
_entity.type
_entity.pdbx_description
1 polymer ?
#
loop_
_entity_poly.entity_id
_entity_poly.type
_entity_poly.pdbx_seq_one_letter_code
_entity_poly.pdbx_strand_id
1 'polypeptide(L)'
;MRAHTQVPQRKMYLITENASSIDFQEDARGIGGAGVEFYCNELKIQCYDKCWRRKPSIWSIKKHSAAHRELCTKKCREEFNECVDKIEELERQESQSKKLQFPSINEALDWLREHTPEAPPGTHVVVAGVGFVIAAIGGALFLVPI
;
A
#
# COMPACT_ATOMS: atom_id res chain seq x y z
N MET A 1 10.97 40.31 -3.73
CA MET A 1 11.33 39.36 -2.66
C MET A 1 11.10 37.96 -3.21
N ARG A 2 12.16 37.18 -3.48
CA ARG A 2 12.02 35.81 -3.98
C ARG A 2 11.86 34.90 -2.75
N ALA A 3 10.64 34.42 -2.50
CA ALA A 3 10.42 33.38 -1.52
C ALA A 3 11.14 32.13 -2.02
N HIS A 4 12.23 31.76 -1.36
CA HIS A 4 12.89 30.49 -1.60
C HIS A 4 11.95 29.39 -1.13
N THR A 5 11.15 28.84 -2.04
CA THR A 5 10.41 27.60 -1.80
C THR A 5 11.46 26.51 -1.56
N GLN A 6 11.75 26.23 -0.29
CA GLN A 6 12.61 25.12 0.07
C GLN A 6 11.94 23.85 -0.46
N VAL A 7 12.57 23.23 -1.46
CA VAL A 7 12.16 21.92 -1.96
C VAL A 7 12.20 20.96 -0.76
N PRO A 8 11.10 20.26 -0.43
CA PRO A 8 11.08 19.32 0.68
C PRO A 8 12.14 18.26 0.46
N GLN A 9 12.97 18.03 1.49
CA GLN A 9 13.95 16.94 1.43
C GLN A 9 13.21 15.61 1.53
N ARG A 10 13.60 14.61 0.74
CA ARG A 10 13.07 13.25 0.83
C ARG A 10 13.63 12.54 2.07
N LYS A 11 13.22 12.99 3.25
CA LYS A 11 13.55 12.42 4.56
C LYS A 11 12.30 12.30 5.41
N MET A 12 12.38 11.54 6.48
CA MET A 12 11.26 11.38 7.42
C MET A 12 11.14 12.61 8.32
N TYR A 13 9.89 13.01 8.59
CA TYR A 13 9.57 14.13 9.49
C TYR A 13 8.66 13.65 10.62
N LEU A 14 9.02 13.95 11.87
CA LEU A 14 8.22 13.57 13.03
C LEU A 14 6.99 14.47 13.16
N ILE A 15 5.81 13.85 13.24
CA ILE A 15 4.54 14.51 13.51
C ILE A 15 4.29 14.54 15.02
N THR A 16 4.26 13.37 15.68
CA THR A 16 4.07 13.21 17.14
C THR A 16 4.83 12.00 17.67
N GLU A 17 5.34 12.09 18.91
CA GLU A 17 6.08 11.01 19.59
C GLU A 17 5.18 9.97 20.27
N ASN A 18 3.90 10.29 20.49
CA ASN A 18 2.94 9.40 21.16
C ASN A 18 1.61 9.37 20.39
N ALA A 19 1.51 8.42 19.47
CA ALA A 19 0.33 8.13 18.66
C ALA A 19 -0.63 7.14 19.36
N SER A 20 -0.18 6.48 20.43
CA SER A 20 -0.88 5.39 21.12
C SER A 20 -2.21 5.80 21.76
N SER A 21 -2.37 7.09 22.05
CA SER A 21 -3.57 7.66 22.68
C SER A 21 -4.50 8.37 21.68
N ILE A 22 -4.19 8.34 20.39
CA ILE A 22 -4.93 9.07 19.36
C ILE A 22 -5.93 8.13 18.72
N ASP A 23 -7.21 8.48 18.80
CA ASP A 23 -8.28 7.78 18.10
C ASP A 23 -8.37 8.33 16.68
N PHE A 24 -7.92 7.52 15.73
CA PHE A 24 -7.79 7.87 14.33
C PHE A 24 -9.09 7.56 13.59
N GLN A 25 -9.59 8.48 12.76
CA GLN A 25 -10.73 8.17 11.89
C GLN A 25 -10.37 7.02 10.92
N GLU A 26 -11.25 6.03 10.79
CA GLU A 26 -10.98 4.74 10.11
C GLU A 26 -10.73 4.84 8.59
N ASP A 27 -10.87 6.01 7.97
CA ASP A 27 -11.05 6.17 6.53
C ASP A 27 -9.77 6.39 5.70
N ALA A 28 -8.56 6.27 6.26
CA ALA A 28 -7.35 6.66 5.52
C ALA A 28 -6.07 5.83 5.74
N ARG A 29 -6.11 4.52 5.42
CA ARG A 29 -4.91 3.66 5.29
C ARG A 29 -4.54 3.37 3.82
N GLY A 30 -3.30 3.65 3.39
CA GLY A 30 -2.82 3.47 2.01
C GLY A 30 -1.32 3.15 1.86
N ILE A 31 -0.96 2.24 0.93
CA ILE A 31 0.37 1.75 0.52
C ILE A 31 0.44 1.54 -1.02
N GLY A 32 1.31 2.30 -1.71
CA GLY A 32 1.28 2.53 -3.18
C GLY A 32 1.76 1.44 -4.17
N GLY A 33 1.50 1.76 -5.45
CA GLY A 33 1.25 0.82 -6.57
C GLY A 33 2.20 0.81 -7.77
N ALA A 34 3.42 0.26 -7.62
CA ALA A 34 4.26 -0.07 -8.79
C ALA A 34 4.91 -1.48 -8.72
N GLY A 35 4.70 -2.23 -7.63
CA GLY A 35 5.23 -3.59 -7.45
C GLY A 35 4.19 -4.71 -7.65
N VAL A 36 2.96 -4.35 -7.98
CA VAL A 36 1.76 -5.20 -7.82
C VAL A 36 1.75 -6.35 -8.82
N GLU A 37 1.84 -6.06 -10.12
CA GLU A 37 1.86 -7.08 -11.16
C GLU A 37 3.06 -8.01 -11.02
N PHE A 38 4.24 -7.47 -10.72
CA PHE A 38 5.45 -8.26 -10.52
C PHE A 38 5.28 -9.21 -9.32
N TYR A 39 4.79 -8.70 -8.19
CA TYR A 39 4.53 -9.48 -6.99
C TYR A 39 3.48 -10.57 -7.19
N CYS A 40 2.32 -10.23 -7.74
CA CYS A 40 1.27 -11.21 -8.00
C CYS A 40 1.72 -12.25 -9.04
N ASN A 41 2.56 -11.87 -10.01
CA ASN A 41 3.11 -12.81 -10.99
C ASN A 41 4.10 -13.81 -10.35
N GLU A 42 4.96 -13.37 -9.43
CA GLU A 42 5.82 -14.28 -8.65
C GLU A 42 5.00 -15.27 -7.81
N LEU A 43 3.94 -14.80 -7.15
CA LEU A 43 3.03 -15.67 -6.40
C LEU A 43 2.33 -16.69 -7.29
N LYS A 44 1.90 -16.29 -8.49
CA LYS A 44 1.29 -17.18 -9.49
C LYS A 44 2.24 -18.30 -9.91
N ILE A 45 3.52 -17.98 -10.14
CA ILE A 45 4.55 -18.98 -10.47
C ILE A 45 4.71 -19.98 -9.32
N GLN A 46 4.84 -19.49 -8.09
CA GLN A 46 4.94 -20.34 -6.90
C GLN A 46 3.69 -21.21 -6.68
N CYS A 47 2.49 -20.67 -6.94
CA CYS A 47 1.24 -21.42 -6.90
C CYS A 47 1.30 -22.60 -7.88
N TYR A 48 1.68 -22.33 -9.14
CA TYR A 48 1.73 -23.35 -10.17
C TYR A 48 2.73 -24.45 -9.83
N ASP A 49 3.93 -24.07 -9.38
CA ASP A 49 4.97 -25.00 -8.93
C ASP A 49 4.50 -25.92 -7.80
N LYS A 50 3.83 -25.34 -6.79
CA LYS A 50 3.27 -26.10 -5.66
C LYS A 50 2.16 -27.04 -6.13
N CYS A 51 1.28 -26.58 -7.01
CA CYS A 51 0.20 -27.39 -7.57
C CYS A 51 0.75 -28.57 -8.38
N TRP A 52 1.68 -28.29 -9.30
CA TRP A 52 2.23 -29.29 -10.22
C TRP A 52 2.99 -30.41 -9.49
N ARG A 53 3.69 -30.08 -8.40
CA ARG A 53 4.42 -31.08 -7.58
C ARG A 53 3.49 -31.99 -6.78
N ARG A 54 2.29 -31.53 -6.41
CA ARG A 54 1.34 -32.26 -5.57
C ARG A 54 0.48 -33.24 -6.39
N LYS A 55 -0.13 -34.21 -5.70
CA LYS A 55 -1.18 -35.03 -6.30
C LYS A 55 -2.44 -34.16 -6.43
N PRO A 56 -3.15 -34.19 -7.58
CA PRO A 56 -4.40 -33.45 -7.74
C PRO A 56 -5.39 -33.82 -6.63
N SER A 57 -6.13 -32.83 -6.13
CA SER A 57 -7.21 -33.05 -5.14
C SER A 57 -8.37 -33.86 -5.73
N ILE A 58 -8.55 -33.77 -7.05
CA ILE A 58 -9.58 -34.50 -7.79
C ILE A 58 -9.03 -35.87 -8.17
N TRP A 59 -9.63 -36.94 -7.63
CA TRP A 59 -9.17 -38.32 -7.83
C TRP A 59 -9.14 -38.76 -9.30
N SER A 60 -10.04 -38.26 -10.13
CA SER A 60 -10.12 -38.59 -11.56
C SER A 60 -9.01 -37.94 -12.40
N ILE A 61 -8.26 -36.97 -11.86
CA ILE A 61 -7.20 -36.28 -12.58
C ILE A 61 -5.86 -36.97 -12.28
N LYS A 62 -5.20 -37.46 -13.34
CA LYS A 62 -3.86 -38.07 -13.22
C LYS A 62 -2.80 -36.99 -13.03
N LYS A 63 -1.83 -37.25 -12.16
CA LYS A 63 -0.65 -36.37 -11.98
C LYS A 63 0.09 -36.21 -13.30
N HIS A 64 0.58 -35.00 -13.55
CA HIS A 64 1.27 -34.58 -14.77
C HIS A 64 0.49 -34.75 -16.09
N SER A 65 -0.83 -34.96 -16.02
CA SER A 65 -1.68 -34.98 -17.21
C SER A 65 -2.00 -33.56 -17.70
N ALA A 66 -2.54 -33.47 -18.93
CA ALA A 66 -3.10 -32.22 -19.45
C ALA A 66 -4.20 -31.66 -18.53
N ALA A 67 -5.06 -32.52 -17.98
CA ALA A 67 -6.09 -32.13 -17.02
C ALA A 67 -5.50 -31.60 -15.69
N HIS A 68 -4.34 -32.14 -15.24
CA HIS A 68 -3.65 -31.58 -14.08
C HIS A 68 -3.06 -30.20 -14.37
N ARG A 69 -2.48 -30.03 -15.56
CA ARG A 69 -1.93 -28.75 -16.00
C ARG A 69 -3.04 -27.69 -16.03
N GLU A 70 -4.17 -28.03 -16.64
CA GLU A 70 -5.33 -27.15 -16.72
C GLU A 70 -5.86 -26.78 -15.33
N LEU A 71 -6.01 -27.77 -14.42
CA LEU A 71 -6.40 -27.53 -13.03
C LEU A 71 -5.46 -26.52 -12.35
N CYS A 72 -4.14 -26.74 -12.44
CA CYS A 72 -3.15 -25.85 -11.83
C CYS A 72 -3.15 -24.45 -12.46
N THR A 73 -3.22 -24.37 -13.79
CA THR A 73 -3.28 -23.08 -14.49
C THR A 73 -4.54 -22.30 -14.14
N LYS A 74 -5.71 -22.95 -14.10
CA LYS A 74 -6.98 -22.31 -13.75
C LYS A 74 -6.95 -21.79 -12.32
N LYS A 75 -6.62 -22.66 -11.36
CA LYS A 75 -6.57 -22.30 -9.94
C LYS A 75 -5.61 -21.12 -9.70
N CYS A 76 -4.39 -21.20 -10.23
CA CYS A 76 -3.40 -20.14 -9.97
C CYS A 76 -3.70 -18.85 -10.73
N ARG A 77 -4.49 -18.91 -11.82
CA ARG A 77 -5.01 -17.70 -12.48
C ARG A 77 -6.08 -17.02 -11.62
N GLU A 78 -6.97 -17.79 -11.00
CA GLU A 78 -7.98 -17.25 -10.07
C GLU A 78 -7.28 -16.56 -8.88
N GLU A 79 -6.30 -17.21 -8.25
CA GLU A 79 -5.51 -16.61 -7.15
C GLU A 79 -4.72 -15.36 -7.59
N PHE A 80 -4.22 -15.32 -8.83
CA PHE A 80 -3.56 -14.14 -9.39
C PHE A 80 -4.54 -12.97 -9.55
N ASN A 81 -5.72 -13.22 -10.11
CA ASN A 81 -6.73 -12.18 -10.28
C ASN A 81 -7.15 -11.62 -8.92
N GLU A 82 -7.40 -12.49 -7.93
CA GLU A 82 -7.71 -12.05 -6.56
C GLU A 82 -6.58 -11.20 -5.94
N CYS A 83 -5.32 -11.52 -6.23
CA CYS A 83 -4.17 -10.72 -5.78
C CYS A 83 -4.19 -9.32 -6.39
N VAL A 84 -4.41 -9.23 -7.71
CA VAL A 84 -4.50 -7.96 -8.43
C VAL A 84 -5.72 -7.16 -7.95
N ASP A 85 -6.90 -7.77 -7.91
CA ASP A 85 -8.15 -7.12 -7.50
C ASP A 85 -8.04 -6.53 -6.08
N LYS A 86 -7.45 -7.28 -5.14
CA LYS A 86 -7.24 -6.80 -3.77
C LYS A 86 -6.35 -5.57 -3.74
N ILE A 87 -5.29 -5.56 -4.54
CA ILE A 87 -4.34 -4.46 -4.52
C ILE A 87 -4.89 -3.26 -5.29
N GLU A 88 -5.58 -3.46 -6.42
CA GLU A 88 -6.31 -2.40 -7.11
C GLU A 88 -7.40 -1.78 -6.24
N GLU A 89 -8.09 -2.58 -5.41
CA GLU A 89 -9.07 -2.06 -4.45
C GLU A 89 -8.40 -1.22 -3.36
N LEU A 90 -7.23 -1.64 -2.86
CA LEU A 90 -6.42 -0.84 -1.94
C LEU A 90 -5.97 0.48 -2.61
N GLU A 91 -5.47 0.42 -3.85
CA GLU A 91 -5.11 1.61 -4.64
C GLU A 91 -6.31 2.53 -4.92
N ARG A 92 -7.50 1.96 -5.13
CA ARG A 92 -8.73 2.73 -5.33
C ARG A 92 -9.12 3.45 -4.05
N GLN A 93 -9.06 2.78 -2.90
CA GLN A 93 -9.28 3.40 -1.59
C GLN A 93 -8.21 4.47 -1.28
N GLU A 94 -6.98 4.29 -1.75
CA GLU A 94 -5.92 5.31 -1.71
C GLU A 94 -6.19 6.52 -2.60
N SER A 95 -6.74 6.29 -3.79
CA SER A 95 -7.09 7.37 -4.71
C SER A 95 -8.30 8.18 -4.23
N GLN A 96 -9.16 7.56 -3.42
CA GLN A 96 -10.36 8.17 -2.83
C GLN A 96 -10.12 8.79 -1.46
N SER A 97 -9.02 8.45 -0.77
CA SER A 97 -8.65 9.12 0.48
C SER A 97 -8.21 10.56 0.19
N LYS A 98 -8.76 11.52 0.95
CA LYS A 98 -8.47 12.96 0.81
C LYS A 98 -6.97 13.20 0.82
N LYS A 99 -6.41 13.63 -0.32
CA LYS A 99 -5.02 14.11 -0.40
C LYS A 99 -4.92 15.47 0.26
N LEU A 100 -4.18 15.56 1.36
CA LEU A 100 -3.88 16.84 2.00
C LEU A 100 -2.76 17.53 1.20
N GLN A 101 -2.98 18.78 0.81
CA GLN A 101 -2.00 19.55 0.02
C GLN A 101 -1.52 20.75 0.81
N PHE A 102 -0.19 20.89 0.90
CA PHE A 102 0.45 22.00 1.58
C PHE A 102 1.51 22.65 0.70
N PRO A 103 1.70 23.97 0.77
CA PRO A 103 2.72 24.65 -0.01
C PRO A 103 4.12 24.54 0.63
N SER A 104 4.23 24.18 1.92
CA SER A 104 5.50 24.01 2.63
C SER A 104 5.45 22.89 3.67
N ILE A 105 6.62 22.31 4.02
CA ILE A 105 6.69 21.21 5.00
C ILE A 105 6.34 21.67 6.41
N ASN A 106 6.63 22.94 6.73
CA ASN A 106 6.29 23.51 8.03
C ASN A 106 4.77 23.61 8.19
N GLU A 107 4.07 24.13 7.18
CA GLU A 107 2.60 24.19 7.18
C GLU A 107 1.95 22.81 7.27
N ALA A 108 2.53 21.82 6.57
CA ALA A 108 2.07 20.44 6.68
C ALA A 108 2.21 19.91 8.11
N LEU A 109 3.37 20.10 8.74
CA LEU A 109 3.63 19.62 10.09
C LEU A 109 2.77 20.33 11.13
N ASP A 110 2.59 21.65 11.00
CA ASP A 110 1.78 22.44 11.92
C ASP A 110 0.32 21.99 11.85
N TRP A 111 -0.24 21.86 10.64
CA TRP A 111 -1.61 21.38 10.46
C TRP A 111 -1.80 19.95 10.99
N LEU A 112 -0.88 19.02 10.69
CA LEU A 112 -0.96 17.62 11.11
C LEU A 112 -0.85 17.44 12.63
N ARG A 113 -0.11 18.31 13.32
CA ARG A 113 -0.04 18.32 14.79
C ARG A 113 -1.32 18.83 15.43
N GLU A 114 -1.98 19.78 14.78
CA GLU A 114 -3.26 20.34 15.25
C GLU A 114 -4.45 19.42 14.93
N HIS A 115 -4.40 18.70 13.81
CA HIS A 115 -5.50 17.88 13.28
C HIS A 115 -5.12 16.38 13.22
N THR A 116 -4.30 15.90 14.16
CA THR A 116 -3.79 14.52 14.13
C THR A 116 -4.88 13.44 14.06
N PRO A 117 -6.04 13.55 14.73
CA PRO A 117 -7.13 12.57 14.61
C PRO A 117 -7.73 12.46 13.20
N GLU A 118 -7.61 13.51 12.38
CA GLU A 118 -8.16 13.62 11.01
C GLU A 118 -7.19 13.11 9.93
N ALA A 119 -5.96 12.77 10.33
CA ALA A 119 -4.90 12.35 9.41
C ALA A 119 -4.25 11.05 9.91
N PRO A 120 -4.98 9.92 9.79
CA PRO A 120 -4.50 8.63 10.27
C PRO A 120 -3.28 8.12 9.50
N PRO A 121 -2.56 7.12 10.04
CA PRO A 121 -1.51 6.43 9.30
C PRO A 121 -2.03 5.92 7.95
N GLY A 122 -1.38 6.31 6.86
CA GLY A 122 -1.74 6.02 5.47
C GLY A 122 -2.37 7.19 4.72
N THR A 123 -2.67 8.31 5.38
CA THR A 123 -3.05 9.55 4.70
C THR A 123 -1.93 10.05 3.79
N HIS A 124 -2.29 10.38 2.55
CA HIS A 124 -1.40 10.98 1.57
C HIS A 124 -1.29 12.49 1.77
N VAL A 125 -0.06 12.98 1.87
CA VAL A 125 0.26 14.39 2.05
C VAL A 125 1.17 14.83 0.91
N VAL A 126 0.75 15.85 0.16
CA VAL A 126 1.56 16.42 -0.93
C VAL A 126 2.08 17.79 -0.47
N VAL A 127 3.39 17.94 -0.43
CA VAL A 127 4.07 19.18 -0.02
C VAL A 127 4.85 19.73 -1.19
N ALA A 128 4.48 20.91 -1.68
CA ALA A 128 5.16 21.56 -2.81
C ALA A 128 5.41 20.63 -4.02
N GLY A 129 4.47 19.72 -4.30
CA GLY A 129 4.55 18.73 -5.38
C GLY A 129 5.32 17.44 -5.05
N VAL A 130 5.81 17.27 -3.82
CA VAL A 130 6.45 16.05 -3.34
C VAL A 130 5.45 15.24 -2.51
N GLY A 131 5.33 13.95 -2.79
CA GLY A 131 4.43 13.05 -2.08
C GLY A 131 5.03 12.49 -0.79
N PHE A 132 4.19 12.37 0.23
CA PHE A 132 4.49 11.73 1.50
C PHE A 132 3.27 10.93 1.97
N VAL A 133 3.49 10.02 2.90
CA VAL A 133 2.46 9.26 3.61
C VAL A 133 2.70 9.35 5.13
N ILE A 134 1.62 9.36 5.91
CA ILE A 134 1.71 9.28 7.38
C ILE A 134 1.95 7.81 7.78
N ALA A 135 2.96 7.52 8.59
CA ALA A 135 3.27 6.18 9.07
C ALA A 135 3.46 6.16 10.59
N ALA A 136 2.97 5.11 11.24
CA ALA A 136 3.24 4.87 12.66
C ALA A 136 4.48 3.97 12.82
N ILE A 137 5.51 4.45 13.52
CA ILE A 137 6.77 3.74 13.75
C ILE A 137 7.13 3.86 15.22
N GLY A 138 7.23 2.73 15.94
CA GLY A 138 7.62 2.73 17.35
C GLY A 138 6.68 3.50 18.29
N GLY A 139 5.40 3.67 17.93
CA GLY A 139 4.43 4.45 18.69
C GLY A 139 4.40 5.95 18.36
N ALA A 140 5.26 6.42 17.45
CA ALA A 140 5.28 7.78 16.95
C ALA A 140 4.72 7.86 15.52
N LEU A 141 4.20 9.02 15.10
CA LEU A 141 3.77 9.30 13.74
C LEU A 141 4.84 10.07 12.96
N PHE A 142 5.07 9.66 11.72
CA PHE A 142 6.00 10.28 10.80
C PHE A 142 5.36 10.57 9.45
N LEU A 143 5.76 11.67 8.83
CA LEU A 143 5.65 11.92 7.40
C LEU A 143 6.83 11.22 6.71
N VAL A 144 6.55 10.23 5.89
CA VAL A 144 7.54 9.41 5.16
C VAL A 144 7.42 9.69 3.65
N PRO A 145 8.51 9.97 2.93
CA PRO A 145 8.45 10.19 1.48
C PRO A 145 8.07 8.91 0.73
N ILE A 146 7.26 9.06 -0.34
CA ILE A 146 6.90 7.99 -1.29
C ILE A 146 7.72 8.05 -2.57
#